data_AF-A0A284VKK3-F1
#
_entry.id   AF-A0A284VKK3-F1
#
_cell.length_a   1.000
_cell.length_b   1.000
_cell.length_c   1.000
_cell.angle_alpha   90.00
_cell.angle_beta   90.00
_cell.angle_gamma   90.00
#
_symmetry.space_group_name_H-M   'P 1'
#
loop_
_entity.id
_entity.type
_entity.pdbx_description
1 polymer ?
#
loop_
_entity_poly.entity_id
_entity_poly.type
_entity_poly.pdbx_seq_one_letter_code
_entity_poly.pdbx_strand_id
1 'polypeptide(L)'
;METVILSGAAPLQSKVNIQNVFPEKANILPGKRDFSIITNSAVSVAEKLRASAIITFSEEVTKISTSVPMFVFTGRKLAMMNELTRPIEETGKSIYERMEERARSAVEEISEASLIAFINNLIDTEGLVVGIIKMKDSDSIIVYDLATNKIMKKLMECTERVEARVLRSVLNIGLQIACQGREGKSFGTAFIIGDSNEVMRRSHPLVLNPLKGSRKRIVIS
;
A
#
# COMPACT_ATOMS: atom_id res chain seq x y z
N MET A 1 28.41 -16.90 14.63
CA MET A 1 28.73 -15.93 13.56
C MET A 1 28.54 -14.54 14.14
N GLU A 2 29.54 -13.67 14.04
CA GLU A 2 29.41 -12.24 14.32
C GLU A 2 29.00 -11.51 13.02
N THR A 3 28.17 -10.49 13.15
CA THR A 3 27.70 -9.68 12.01
C THR A 3 28.88 -8.88 11.42
N VAL A 4 29.19 -9.10 10.14
CA VAL A 4 30.16 -8.27 9.40
C VAL A 4 29.43 -7.06 8.81
N ILE A 5 29.75 -5.86 9.29
CA ILE A 5 29.22 -4.60 8.74
C ILE A 5 30.11 -4.15 7.58
N LEU A 6 29.55 -4.14 6.37
CA LEU A 6 30.21 -3.59 5.19
C LEU A 6 29.74 -2.14 4.99
N SER A 7 30.61 -1.17 5.33
CA SER A 7 30.42 0.24 5.00
C SER A 7 30.83 0.48 3.55
N GLY A 8 30.03 1.24 2.78
CA GLY A 8 30.28 1.56 1.37
C GLY A 8 31.55 2.37 1.07
N ALA A 9 32.38 2.67 2.09
CA ALA A 9 33.62 3.43 1.97
C ALA A 9 34.82 2.71 2.63
N ALA A 10 35.01 1.42 2.38
CA ALA A 10 36.23 0.71 2.78
C ALA A 10 37.12 0.42 1.55
N PRO A 11 38.42 0.79 1.55
CA PRO A 11 39.34 0.40 0.50
C PRO A 11 39.47 -1.13 0.46
N LEU A 12 39.51 -1.71 -0.75
CA LEU A 12 39.82 -3.13 -0.95
C LEU A 12 41.23 -3.42 -0.45
N GLN A 13 41.38 -3.81 0.82
CA GLN A 13 42.55 -4.53 1.32
C GLN A 13 42.30 -5.09 2.73
N SER A 14 41.54 -6.18 2.81
CA SER A 14 41.82 -7.22 3.81
C SER A 14 41.34 -8.57 3.26
N LYS A 15 42.24 -9.56 3.22
CA LYS A 15 41.87 -10.94 2.92
C LYS A 15 41.10 -11.49 4.12
N VAL A 16 39.79 -11.30 4.13
CA VAL A 16 38.90 -11.97 5.11
C VAL A 16 38.74 -13.41 4.66
N ASN A 17 39.28 -14.35 5.45
CA ASN A 17 39.13 -15.78 5.22
C ASN A 17 37.73 -16.22 5.68
N ILE A 18 36.76 -16.23 4.76
CA ILE A 18 35.38 -16.66 5.05
C ILE A 18 35.28 -18.17 4.88
N GLN A 19 35.37 -18.92 5.98
CA GLN A 19 34.99 -20.33 6.01
C GLN A 19 33.45 -20.43 6.10
N ASN A 20 32.81 -20.61 4.95
CA ASN A 20 31.38 -20.86 4.86
C ASN A 20 31.05 -22.25 5.42
N VAL A 21 30.52 -22.30 6.65
CA VAL A 21 29.89 -23.50 7.20
C VAL A 21 28.42 -23.47 6.78
N PHE A 22 28.05 -24.27 5.78
CA PHE A 22 26.65 -24.44 5.38
C PHE A 22 25.97 -25.41 6.36
N PRO A 23 24.80 -25.08 6.92
CA PRO A 23 24.04 -26.01 7.76
C PRO A 23 23.64 -27.28 6.97
N GLU A 24 23.57 -28.41 7.66
CA GLU A 24 23.21 -29.71 7.07
C GLU A 24 21.86 -29.62 6.35
N LYS A 25 21.85 -30.15 5.12
CA LYS A 25 20.78 -30.00 4.14
C LYS A 25 19.50 -30.69 4.62
N ALA A 26 18.50 -29.90 5.01
CA ALA A 26 17.13 -30.23 4.61
C ALA A 26 17.09 -30.34 3.07
N ASN A 27 16.26 -31.23 2.54
CA ASN A 27 16.22 -31.71 1.14
C ASN A 27 15.84 -30.64 0.09
N ILE A 28 16.50 -29.49 0.09
CA ILE A 28 16.30 -28.35 -0.79
C ILE A 28 17.53 -28.27 -1.70
N LEU A 29 17.31 -28.31 -3.02
CA LEU A 29 18.39 -28.10 -3.99
C LEU A 29 19.05 -26.74 -3.70
N PRO A 30 20.38 -26.67 -3.54
CA PRO A 30 21.06 -25.41 -3.25
C PRO A 30 20.73 -24.38 -4.33
N GLY A 31 20.29 -23.18 -3.90
CA GLY A 31 19.93 -22.08 -4.80
C GLY A 31 18.46 -22.03 -5.25
N LYS A 32 17.61 -23.01 -4.89
CA LYS A 32 16.17 -22.89 -5.16
C LYS A 32 15.50 -22.00 -4.10
N ARG A 33 14.88 -20.90 -4.53
CA ARG A 33 14.03 -20.07 -3.65
C ARG A 33 12.77 -20.85 -3.29
N ASP A 34 12.57 -21.03 -1.99
CA ASP A 34 11.33 -21.57 -1.43
C ASP A 34 10.55 -20.43 -0.76
N PHE A 35 9.44 -20.05 -1.39
CA PHE A 35 8.64 -18.92 -0.95
C PHE A 35 7.96 -19.17 0.41
N SER A 36 7.75 -20.43 0.79
CA SER A 36 7.15 -20.78 2.08
C SER A 36 8.04 -20.36 3.26
N ILE A 37 9.36 -20.42 3.10
CA ILE A 37 10.33 -20.04 4.14
C ILE A 37 10.26 -18.53 4.40
N ILE A 38 10.27 -17.72 3.33
CA ILE A 38 10.12 -16.26 3.42
C ILE A 38 8.77 -15.92 4.07
N THR A 39 7.70 -16.60 3.63
CA THR A 39 6.35 -16.28 4.11
C THR A 39 6.17 -16.63 5.59
N ASN A 40 6.66 -17.79 6.05
CA ASN A 40 6.64 -18.16 7.47
C ASN A 40 7.50 -17.22 8.33
N SER A 41 8.63 -16.74 7.79
CA SER A 41 9.48 -15.76 8.48
C SER A 41 8.75 -14.42 8.63
N ALA A 42 8.06 -13.97 7.57
CA ALA A 42 7.26 -12.74 7.61
C ALA A 42 6.12 -12.81 8.63
N VAL A 43 5.45 -13.96 8.73
CA VAL A 43 4.42 -14.21 9.77
C VAL A 43 5.02 -14.06 11.17
N SER A 44 6.17 -14.68 11.42
CA SER A 44 6.84 -14.56 12.72
C SER A 44 7.23 -13.11 13.04
N VAL A 45 7.71 -12.36 12.04
CA VAL A 45 8.03 -10.94 12.18
C VAL A 45 6.76 -10.14 12.50
N ALA A 46 5.68 -10.35 11.76
CA ALA A 46 4.42 -9.65 11.94
C ALA A 46 3.82 -9.87 13.34
N GLU A 47 3.82 -11.10 13.83
CA GLU A 47 3.31 -11.45 15.15
C GLU A 47 4.14 -10.83 16.28
N LYS A 48 5.47 -10.88 16.18
CA LYS A 48 6.38 -10.27 17.16
C LYS A 48 6.28 -8.75 17.20
N LEU A 49 6.10 -8.13 16.04
CA LEU A 49 5.94 -6.67 15.92
C LEU A 49 4.50 -6.20 16.20
N ARG A 50 3.56 -7.13 16.42
CA ARG A 50 2.12 -6.84 16.53
C ARG A 50 1.65 -5.98 15.34
N ALA A 51 2.06 -6.38 14.15
CA ALA A 51 1.71 -5.69 12.93
C ALA A 51 0.17 -5.64 12.77
N SER A 52 -0.32 -4.52 12.27
CA SER A 52 -1.72 -4.30 11.93
C SER A 52 -2.18 -5.24 10.81
N ALA A 53 -1.27 -5.62 9.89
CA ALA A 53 -1.56 -6.55 8.81
C ALA A 53 -0.30 -7.12 8.15
N ILE A 54 -0.48 -8.22 7.41
CA ILE A 54 0.45 -8.73 6.41
C ILE A 54 -0.13 -8.44 5.02
N ILE A 55 0.67 -7.89 4.11
CA ILE A 55 0.28 -7.61 2.72
C ILE A 55 1.18 -8.37 1.76
N THR A 56 0.60 -9.02 0.75
CA THR A 56 1.36 -9.62 -0.35
C THR A 56 0.63 -9.48 -1.68
N PHE A 57 1.39 -9.59 -2.78
CA PHE A 57 0.86 -9.62 -4.15
C PHE A 57 0.98 -11.00 -4.79
N SER A 58 1.55 -11.98 -4.07
CA SER A 58 1.76 -13.32 -4.60
C SER A 58 0.57 -14.23 -4.29
N GLU A 59 -0.03 -14.80 -5.33
CA GLU A 59 -1.07 -15.83 -5.23
C GLU A 59 -0.52 -17.20 -4.80
N GLU A 60 0.81 -17.36 -4.70
CA GLU A 60 1.46 -18.59 -4.24
C GLU A 60 1.28 -18.84 -2.73
N VAL A 61 0.78 -17.84 -1.99
CA VAL A 61 0.48 -18.00 -0.57
C VAL A 61 -0.76 -18.88 -0.40
N THR A 62 -0.55 -20.14 -0.03
CA THR A 62 -1.64 -21.07 0.27
C THR A 62 -1.57 -21.54 1.72
N LYS A 63 -2.68 -21.35 2.45
CA LYS A 63 -2.95 -21.88 3.82
C LYS A 63 -1.89 -21.55 4.87
N ILE A 64 -1.90 -20.31 5.35
CA ILE A 64 -1.09 -19.86 6.48
C ILE A 64 -1.97 -19.67 7.70
N SER A 65 -1.55 -20.23 8.83
CA SER A 65 -2.15 -19.96 10.13
C SER A 65 -1.38 -18.81 10.79
N THR A 66 -2.06 -17.69 11.03
CA THR A 66 -1.49 -16.53 11.72
C THR A 66 -2.59 -15.79 12.47
N SER A 67 -2.23 -15.13 13.57
CA SER A 67 -3.13 -14.22 14.29
C SER A 67 -3.21 -12.83 13.67
N VAL A 68 -2.33 -12.49 12.72
CA VAL A 68 -2.30 -11.18 12.04
C VAL A 68 -3.11 -11.28 10.74
N PRO A 69 -4.01 -10.32 10.43
CA PRO A 69 -4.79 -10.38 9.20
C PRO A 69 -3.87 -10.30 7.98
N MET A 70 -4.08 -11.20 7.00
CA MET A 70 -3.29 -11.28 5.78
C MET A 70 -4.12 -10.88 4.56
N PHE A 71 -3.62 -9.93 3.78
CA PHE A 71 -4.25 -9.43 2.55
C PHE A 71 -3.42 -9.81 1.33
N VAL A 72 -4.06 -10.50 0.39
CA VAL A 72 -3.47 -10.88 -0.90
C VAL A 72 -4.07 -10.01 -1.99
N PHE A 73 -3.26 -9.18 -2.63
CA PHE A 73 -3.66 -8.28 -3.71
C PHE A 73 -3.32 -8.91 -5.06
N THR A 74 -4.32 -9.07 -5.94
CA THR A 74 -4.13 -9.66 -7.28
C THR A 74 -4.15 -8.61 -8.38
N GLY A 75 -3.43 -8.87 -9.49
CA GLY A 75 -2.89 -7.87 -10.42
C GLY A 75 -3.85 -6.88 -11.10
N ARG A 76 -5.18 -7.07 -11.07
CA ARG A 76 -6.13 -6.12 -11.70
C ARG A 76 -6.22 -4.77 -11.01
N LYS A 77 -5.90 -4.67 -9.71
CA LYS A 77 -5.97 -3.42 -8.95
C LYS A 77 -4.67 -2.59 -9.04
N LEU A 78 -3.53 -3.25 -9.24
CA LEU A 78 -2.21 -2.63 -9.34
C LEU A 78 -1.96 -2.01 -10.73
N ALA A 79 -2.49 -2.64 -11.79
CA ALA A 79 -2.39 -2.13 -13.16
C ALA A 79 -3.03 -0.74 -13.36
N MET A 80 -4.11 -0.44 -12.64
CA MET A 80 -4.80 0.86 -12.72
C MET A 80 -4.02 2.01 -12.09
N MET A 81 -3.12 1.73 -11.13
CA MET A 81 -2.28 2.75 -10.49
C MET A 81 -0.91 2.89 -11.17
N ASN A 82 -0.35 1.80 -11.71
CA ASN A 82 0.91 1.83 -12.47
C ASN A 82 0.86 2.70 -13.74
N GLU A 83 -0.32 2.90 -14.34
CA GLU A 83 -0.51 3.83 -15.47
C GLU A 83 -0.34 5.31 -15.07
N LEU A 84 -0.54 5.66 -13.80
CA LEU A 84 -0.51 7.04 -13.32
C LEU A 84 0.88 7.52 -12.86
N THR A 85 1.80 6.60 -12.62
CA THR A 85 3.08 6.89 -11.94
C THR A 85 4.33 6.50 -12.73
N ARG A 86 4.17 5.92 -13.93
CA ARG A 86 5.31 5.38 -14.70
C ARG A 86 6.32 6.47 -15.09
N PRO A 87 7.57 6.44 -14.59
CA PRO A 87 8.65 7.20 -15.18
C PRO A 87 9.15 6.46 -16.42
N ILE A 88 9.55 7.25 -17.42
CA ILE A 88 10.11 6.82 -18.70
C ILE A 88 11.46 6.10 -18.45
N GLU A 89 11.71 5.02 -19.17
CA GLU A 89 12.98 4.27 -19.13
C GLU A 89 14.18 5.17 -19.48
N GLU A 90 15.23 5.16 -18.66
CA GLU A 90 16.58 5.54 -19.11
C GLU A 90 17.65 4.62 -18.50
N THR A 91 18.49 4.11 -19.40
CA THR A 91 19.65 3.25 -19.16
C THR A 91 20.84 4.04 -18.61
N GLY A 92 21.48 3.56 -17.54
CA GLY A 92 22.74 4.14 -17.03
C GLY A 92 22.99 4.04 -15.51
N LYS A 93 22.07 3.46 -14.72
CA LYS A 93 22.15 3.45 -13.26
C LYS A 93 23.14 2.43 -12.70
N SER A 94 23.87 2.81 -11.66
CA SER A 94 24.75 1.94 -10.87
C SER A 94 23.96 0.81 -10.20
N ILE A 95 24.65 -0.26 -9.77
CA ILE A 95 24.01 -1.40 -9.07
C ILE A 95 23.27 -0.92 -7.81
N TYR A 96 23.83 0.06 -7.10
CA TYR A 96 23.22 0.65 -5.91
C TYR A 96 21.91 1.39 -6.24
N GLU A 97 21.92 2.27 -7.25
CA GLU A 97 20.73 3.02 -7.66
C GLU A 97 19.61 2.09 -8.16
N ARG A 98 19.97 1.01 -8.86
CA ARG A 98 18.99 -0.01 -9.29
C ARG A 98 18.41 -0.79 -8.11
N MET A 99 19.21 -1.06 -7.07
CA MET A 99 18.74 -1.70 -5.84
C MET A 99 17.83 -0.76 -5.03
N GLU A 100 18.22 0.51 -4.90
CA GLU A 100 17.44 1.53 -4.22
C GLU A 100 16.09 1.76 -4.91
N GLU A 101 16.07 1.79 -6.24
CA GLU A 101 14.84 1.92 -7.03
C GLU A 101 13.91 0.72 -6.87
N ARG A 102 14.45 -0.51 -6.84
CA ARG A 102 13.65 -1.72 -6.55
C ARG A 102 13.10 -1.71 -5.13
N ALA A 103 13.90 -1.32 -4.15
CA ALA A 103 13.47 -1.21 -2.76
C ALA A 103 12.38 -0.14 -2.61
N ARG A 104 12.54 1.01 -3.28
CA ARG A 104 11.55 2.08 -3.31
C ARG A 104 10.24 1.62 -3.93
N SER A 105 10.30 0.96 -5.09
CA SER A 105 9.13 0.39 -5.75
C SER A 105 8.39 -0.60 -4.86
N ALA A 106 9.12 -1.46 -4.14
CA ALA A 106 8.53 -2.43 -3.21
C ALA A 106 7.85 -1.74 -2.02
N VAL A 107 8.41 -0.65 -1.49
CA VAL A 107 7.79 0.17 -0.42
C VAL A 107 6.56 0.90 -0.94
N GLU A 108 6.61 1.45 -2.15
CA GLU A 108 5.49 2.13 -2.81
C GLU A 108 4.29 1.18 -2.98
N GLU A 109 4.52 -0.03 -3.47
CA GLU A 109 3.47 -1.05 -3.60
C GLU A 109 2.77 -1.35 -2.26
N ILE A 110 3.55 -1.58 -1.19
CA ILE A 110 2.99 -1.82 0.16
C ILE A 110 2.25 -0.60 0.70
N SER A 111 2.78 0.59 0.46
CA SER A 111 2.16 1.88 0.82
C SER A 111 0.79 2.03 0.15
N GLU A 112 0.70 1.79 -1.16
CA GLU A 112 -0.53 1.89 -1.93
C GLU A 112 -1.56 0.83 -1.50
N ALA A 113 -1.11 -0.42 -1.32
CA ALA A 113 -1.96 -1.49 -0.82
C ALA A 113 -2.48 -1.18 0.59
N SER A 114 -1.68 -0.54 1.44
CA SER A 114 -2.11 -0.08 2.76
C SER A 114 -3.22 0.97 2.65
N LEU A 115 -3.09 1.95 1.74
CA LEU A 115 -4.14 2.94 1.51
C LEU A 115 -5.45 2.29 1.05
N ILE A 116 -5.35 1.31 0.16
CA ILE A 116 -6.50 0.55 -0.29
C ILE A 116 -7.14 -0.22 0.87
N ALA A 117 -6.34 -0.89 1.69
CA ALA A 117 -6.82 -1.62 2.86
C ALA A 117 -7.54 -0.68 3.85
N PHE A 118 -7.01 0.53 4.06
CA PHE A 118 -7.68 1.57 4.84
C PHE A 118 -9.04 1.93 4.23
N ILE A 119 -9.11 2.27 2.94
CA ILE A 119 -10.38 2.66 2.31
C ILE A 119 -11.44 1.56 2.43
N ASN A 120 -11.04 0.29 2.39
CA ASN A 120 -11.92 -0.87 2.53
C ASN A 120 -12.20 -1.27 3.99
N ASN A 121 -11.82 -0.43 4.97
CA ASN A 121 -12.03 -0.68 6.40
C ASN A 121 -11.37 -1.98 6.90
N LEU A 122 -10.19 -2.32 6.34
CA LEU A 122 -9.43 -3.51 6.69
C LEU A 122 -8.29 -3.22 7.66
N ILE A 123 -7.74 -2.01 7.64
CA ILE A 123 -6.71 -1.52 8.57
C ILE A 123 -7.02 -0.10 9.03
N ASP A 124 -6.39 0.34 10.10
CA ASP A 124 -6.45 1.72 10.57
C ASP A 124 -5.37 2.62 9.95
N THR A 125 -5.29 3.89 10.36
CA THR A 125 -4.26 4.85 9.87
C THR A 125 -2.89 4.67 10.54
N GLU A 126 -2.81 3.89 11.62
CA GLU A 126 -1.61 3.70 12.42
C GLU A 126 -1.18 2.24 12.53
N GLY A 127 0.09 2.07 12.88
CA GLY A 127 0.71 0.77 13.14
C GLY A 127 1.61 0.29 12.00
N LEU A 128 2.09 -0.93 12.16
CA LEU A 128 3.06 -1.54 11.24
C LEU A 128 2.36 -2.51 10.29
N VAL A 129 2.78 -2.50 9.03
CA VAL A 129 2.36 -3.47 8.02
C VAL A 129 3.58 -4.28 7.59
N VAL A 130 3.45 -5.60 7.51
CA VAL A 130 4.50 -6.47 6.98
C VAL A 130 4.18 -6.84 5.54
N GLY A 131 4.98 -6.35 4.61
CA GLY A 131 4.90 -6.67 3.18
C GLY A 131 5.71 -7.91 2.82
N ILE A 132 5.16 -8.77 1.97
CA ILE A 132 5.85 -9.92 1.37
C ILE A 132 5.80 -9.77 -0.14
N ILE A 133 6.95 -9.50 -0.75
CA ILE A 133 7.06 -9.25 -2.19
C ILE A 133 7.90 -10.33 -2.84
N LYS A 134 7.34 -10.92 -3.89
CA LYS A 134 8.00 -11.91 -4.73
C LYS A 134 8.33 -11.25 -6.07
N MET A 135 9.62 -11.12 -6.37
CA MET A 135 10.12 -10.63 -7.66
C MET A 135 10.74 -11.78 -8.47
N LYS A 136 11.05 -11.50 -9.74
CA LYS A 136 11.65 -12.48 -10.66
C LYS A 136 12.98 -13.04 -10.14
N ASP A 137 13.78 -12.24 -9.45
CA ASP A 137 15.13 -12.58 -8.99
C ASP A 137 15.31 -12.51 -7.46
N SER A 138 14.31 -12.02 -6.72
CA SER A 138 14.39 -11.79 -5.27
C SER A 138 13.04 -11.98 -4.57
N ASP A 139 13.07 -12.36 -3.30
CA ASP A 139 11.92 -12.38 -2.41
C ASP A 139 12.25 -11.48 -1.22
N SER A 140 11.33 -10.64 -0.75
CA SER A 140 11.58 -9.68 0.32
C SER A 140 10.47 -9.63 1.35
N ILE A 141 10.88 -9.35 2.60
CA ILE A 141 10.00 -9.01 3.72
C ILE A 141 10.26 -7.53 4.03
N ILE A 142 9.21 -6.74 4.06
CA ILE A 142 9.27 -5.30 4.34
C ILE A 142 8.46 -5.03 5.59
N VAL A 143 9.01 -4.27 6.53
CA VAL A 143 8.24 -3.72 7.65
C VAL A 143 8.00 -2.25 7.32
N TYR A 144 6.72 -1.89 7.13
CA TYR A 144 6.28 -0.58 6.72
C TYR A 144 5.52 0.10 7.85
N ASP A 145 5.94 1.30 8.24
CA ASP A 145 5.22 2.12 9.22
C ASP A 145 4.24 3.05 8.51
N LEU A 146 2.95 2.87 8.78
CA LEU A 146 1.88 3.68 8.17
C LEU A 146 2.03 5.17 8.45
N ALA A 147 2.62 5.55 9.60
CA ALA A 147 2.82 6.95 9.97
C ALA A 147 3.83 7.68 9.08
N THR A 148 4.69 6.95 8.37
CA THR A 148 5.66 7.53 7.42
C THR A 148 5.00 7.99 6.12
N ASN A 149 3.80 7.48 5.82
CA ASN A 149 3.07 7.84 4.62
C ASN A 149 2.39 9.22 4.77
N LYS A 150 2.73 10.16 3.88
CA LYS A 150 2.15 11.51 3.89
C LYS A 150 0.62 11.52 3.72
N ILE A 151 0.07 10.60 2.92
CA ILE A 151 -1.37 10.48 2.71
C ILE A 151 -2.03 9.89 3.96
N MET A 152 -1.48 8.80 4.53
CA MET A 152 -2.03 8.24 5.78
C MET A 152 -2.01 9.25 6.92
N LYS A 153 -0.92 10.01 7.06
CA LYS A 153 -0.84 11.07 8.07
C LYS A 153 -1.96 12.10 7.92
N LYS A 154 -2.24 12.56 6.69
CA LYS A 154 -3.37 13.46 6.43
C LYS A 154 -4.71 12.81 6.74
N LEU A 155 -4.88 11.53 6.41
CA LEU A 155 -6.10 10.79 6.73
C LEU A 155 -6.30 10.69 8.24
N MET A 156 -5.24 10.44 8.99
CA MET A 156 -5.24 10.41 10.45
C MET A 156 -5.67 11.77 11.03
N GLU A 157 -5.08 12.86 10.56
CA GLU A 157 -5.48 14.23 10.94
C GLU A 157 -6.97 14.51 10.60
N CYS A 158 -7.47 13.97 9.47
CA CYS A 158 -8.89 14.06 9.13
C CYS A 158 -9.76 13.24 10.09
N THR A 159 -9.31 12.06 10.53
CA THR A 159 -10.08 11.20 11.44
C THR A 159 -10.24 11.79 12.84
N GLU A 160 -9.42 12.76 13.23
CA GLU A 160 -9.60 13.53 14.47
C GLU A 160 -10.82 14.46 14.42
N ARG A 161 -11.27 14.84 13.22
CA ARG A 161 -12.36 15.81 12.99
C ARG A 161 -13.62 15.18 12.41
N VAL A 162 -13.47 14.04 11.75
CA VAL A 162 -14.52 13.34 11.01
C VAL A 162 -14.41 11.86 11.34
N GLU A 163 -15.53 11.19 11.59
CA GLU A 163 -15.53 9.75 11.80
C GLU A 163 -14.86 9.00 10.63
N ALA A 164 -13.95 8.06 10.93
CA ALA A 164 -13.23 7.30 9.92
C ALA A 164 -14.16 6.60 8.92
N ARG A 165 -15.35 6.14 9.36
CA ARG A 165 -16.37 5.55 8.48
C ARG A 165 -16.84 6.51 7.40
N VAL A 166 -17.07 7.78 7.76
CA VAL A 166 -17.50 8.82 6.81
C VAL A 166 -16.38 9.11 5.82
N LEU A 167 -15.15 9.26 6.31
CA LEU A 167 -13.98 9.51 5.47
C LEU A 167 -13.75 8.36 4.46
N ARG A 168 -13.78 7.11 4.91
CA ARG A 168 -13.67 5.91 4.06
C ARG A 168 -14.78 5.87 3.00
N SER A 169 -16.01 6.20 3.38
CA SER A 169 -17.16 6.23 2.45
C SER A 169 -16.98 7.28 1.36
N VAL A 170 -16.57 8.50 1.73
CA VAL A 170 -16.32 9.58 0.76
C VAL A 170 -15.15 9.24 -0.17
N LEU A 171 -14.07 8.68 0.35
CA LEU A 171 -12.93 8.24 -0.47
C LEU A 171 -13.33 7.14 -1.46
N ASN A 172 -14.16 6.18 -1.04
CA ASN A 172 -14.65 5.12 -1.92
C ASN A 172 -15.50 5.70 -3.07
N ILE A 173 -16.40 6.64 -2.77
CA ILE A 173 -17.19 7.34 -3.80
C ILE A 173 -16.26 8.12 -4.74
N GLY A 174 -15.29 8.87 -4.18
CA GLY A 174 -14.32 9.63 -4.96
C GLY A 174 -13.52 8.75 -5.92
N LEU A 175 -13.05 7.59 -5.46
CA LEU A 175 -12.35 6.61 -6.30
C LEU A 175 -13.25 6.03 -7.40
N GLN A 176 -14.50 5.71 -7.10
CA GLN A 176 -15.45 5.22 -8.12
C GLN A 176 -15.66 6.27 -9.22
N ILE A 177 -15.83 7.54 -8.85
CA ILE A 177 -15.94 8.65 -9.80
C ILE A 177 -14.65 8.80 -10.61
N ALA A 178 -13.49 8.72 -9.97
CA ALA A 178 -12.20 8.84 -10.65
C ALA A 178 -11.98 7.71 -11.68
N CYS A 179 -12.37 6.47 -11.35
CA CYS A 179 -12.24 5.33 -12.25
C CYS A 179 -13.27 5.31 -13.39
N GLN A 180 -14.53 5.70 -13.12
CA GLN A 180 -15.60 5.65 -14.13
C GLN A 180 -15.64 6.90 -15.02
N GLY A 181 -15.21 8.05 -14.48
CA GLY A 181 -15.48 9.35 -15.09
C GLY A 181 -16.98 9.67 -15.17
N ARG A 182 -17.32 10.72 -15.90
CA ARG A 182 -18.71 11.04 -16.28
C ARG A 182 -18.81 10.91 -17.80
N GLU A 183 -19.67 10.02 -18.29
CA GLU A 183 -19.85 9.78 -19.74
C GLU A 183 -18.53 9.45 -20.47
N GLY A 184 -17.61 8.75 -19.79
CA GLY A 184 -16.30 8.40 -20.33
C GLY A 184 -15.25 9.54 -20.33
N LYS A 185 -15.55 10.69 -19.72
CA LYS A 185 -14.61 11.82 -19.56
C LYS A 185 -14.19 12.01 -18.10
N SER A 186 -12.93 12.40 -17.88
CA SER A 186 -12.45 12.76 -16.55
C SER A 186 -13.17 14.01 -16.04
N PHE A 187 -13.71 13.96 -14.83
CA PHE A 187 -14.39 15.09 -14.20
C PHE A 187 -14.00 15.19 -12.73
N GLY A 188 -13.49 16.35 -12.32
CA GLY A 188 -13.09 16.61 -10.94
C GLY A 188 -14.30 16.83 -10.03
N THR A 189 -14.31 16.18 -8.87
CA THR A 189 -15.36 16.34 -7.84
C THR A 189 -14.72 16.77 -6.53
N ALA A 190 -15.29 17.78 -5.88
CA ALA A 190 -14.91 18.20 -4.53
C ALA A 190 -15.97 17.73 -3.53
N PHE A 191 -15.51 17.22 -2.39
CA PHE A 191 -16.36 16.83 -1.26
C PHE A 191 -16.09 17.76 -0.08
N ILE A 192 -17.16 18.21 0.58
CA ILE A 192 -17.08 18.96 1.84
C ILE A 192 -17.70 18.08 2.93
N ILE A 193 -16.94 17.83 3.99
CA ILE A 193 -17.36 16.98 5.11
C ILE A 193 -17.37 17.83 6.38
N GLY A 194 -18.47 17.81 7.12
CA GLY A 194 -18.66 18.58 8.35
C GLY A 194 -20.09 18.47 8.86
N ASP A 195 -20.43 19.28 9.86
CA ASP A 195 -21.80 19.39 10.36
C ASP A 195 -22.77 19.78 9.23
N SER A 196 -23.84 19.00 9.06
CA SER A 196 -24.75 19.16 7.94
C SER A 196 -25.42 20.55 7.91
N ASN A 197 -25.78 21.10 9.07
CA ASN A 197 -26.42 22.41 9.14
C ASN A 197 -25.43 23.52 8.78
N GLU A 198 -24.21 23.46 9.32
CA GLU A 198 -23.17 24.44 9.01
C GLU A 198 -22.70 24.38 7.57
N VAL A 199 -22.56 23.18 7.00
CA VAL A 199 -22.24 23.00 5.57
C VAL A 199 -23.34 23.61 4.72
N MET A 200 -24.61 23.25 4.95
CA MET A 200 -25.74 23.78 4.17
C MET A 200 -25.92 25.29 4.31
N ARG A 201 -25.62 25.86 5.48
CA ARG A 201 -25.66 27.32 5.71
C ARG A 201 -24.59 28.07 4.93
N ARG A 202 -23.43 27.45 4.69
CA ARG A 202 -22.29 28.08 3.99
C ARG A 202 -22.25 27.73 2.50
N SER A 203 -22.86 26.64 2.08
CA SER A 203 -22.95 26.20 0.69
C SER A 203 -24.07 26.93 -0.04
N HIS A 204 -23.71 27.73 -1.04
CA HIS A 204 -24.65 28.44 -1.89
C HIS A 204 -24.59 27.90 -3.33
N PRO A 205 -25.73 27.60 -3.97
CA PRO A 205 -25.74 27.19 -5.38
C PRO A 205 -25.17 28.29 -6.26
N LEU A 206 -24.22 27.93 -7.14
CA LEU A 206 -23.65 28.85 -8.14
C LEU A 206 -24.63 29.17 -9.28
N VAL A 207 -25.57 28.27 -9.55
CA VAL A 207 -26.60 28.41 -10.58
C VAL A 207 -27.95 28.38 -9.89
N LEU A 208 -28.90 29.16 -10.41
CA LEU A 208 -30.27 29.16 -9.94
C LEU A 208 -30.82 27.73 -9.99
N ASN A 209 -31.20 27.17 -8.83
CA ASN A 209 -31.86 25.86 -8.82
C ASN A 209 -33.27 26.03 -9.43
N PRO A 210 -33.57 25.46 -10.61
CA PRO A 210 -34.84 25.66 -11.31
C PRO A 210 -36.05 25.05 -10.58
N LEU A 211 -35.80 24.26 -9.53
CA LEU A 211 -36.82 23.66 -8.67
C LEU A 211 -37.01 24.41 -7.34
N LYS A 212 -36.27 25.50 -7.11
CA LYS A 212 -36.36 26.28 -5.86
C LYS A 212 -37.68 27.05 -5.82
N GLY A 213 -38.67 26.48 -5.13
CA GLY A 213 -40.04 27.00 -5.03
C GLY A 213 -41.13 26.08 -5.58
N SER A 214 -40.76 24.98 -6.24
CA SER A 214 -41.71 24.03 -6.82
C SER A 214 -42.22 23.03 -5.77
N ARG A 215 -43.51 23.09 -5.43
CA ARG A 215 -44.18 22.05 -4.63
C ARG A 215 -44.26 20.76 -5.46
N LYS A 216 -43.82 19.63 -4.86
CA LYS A 216 -43.79 18.27 -5.42
C LYS A 216 -44.92 18.01 -6.43
N ARG A 217 -44.55 17.79 -7.69
CA ARG A 217 -45.31 16.93 -8.60
C ARG A 217 -44.31 16.18 -9.49
N ILE A 218 -43.81 15.07 -8.98
CA ILE A 218 -43.16 14.06 -9.81
C ILE A 218 -44.32 13.33 -10.50
N VAL A 219 -44.51 13.59 -11.79
CA VAL A 219 -45.25 12.67 -12.66
C VAL A 219 -44.18 11.72 -13.19
N ILE A 220 -44.28 10.46 -12.79
CA ILE A 220 -43.50 9.37 -13.39
C ILE A 220 -44.31 8.95 -14.62
N SER A 221 -43.73 9.09 -15.80
CA SER A 221 -44.20 8.52 -17.06
C SER A 221 -43.19 7.49 -17.53
#